data_AF-X1I796-F1
#
_entry.id   AF-X1I796-F1
#
_cell.length_a   1.000
_cell.length_b   1.000
_cell.length_c   1.000
_cell.angle_alpha   90.00
_cell.angle_beta   90.00
_cell.angle_gamma   90.00
#
_symmetry.space_group_name_H-M   'P 1'
#
loop_
_entity.id
_entity.type
_entity.pdbx_description
1 polymer ?
#
loop_
_entity_poly.entity_id
_entity_poly.type
_entity_poly.pdbx_seq_one_letter_code
_entity_poly.pdbx_strand_id
1 'polypeptide(L)'
;MAGELLNQTLPLLVTSFLAVAIGVYALYRRLFSGKTSGTALVLATSVWSISYTMGMVSTELQYKSFWFLTKVACDTLASTSLLLYVMDFLKTKELDLKRKLLLWLPLLFALAFLFTNYLHQMVFTSMRVDPRNA
;
A
#
# COMPACT_ATOMS: atom_id res chain seq x y z
N MET A 1 0.98 30.02 -2.65
CA MET A 1 1.46 28.64 -2.37
C MET A 1 0.67 27.92 -1.28
N ALA A 2 0.43 28.49 -0.10
CA ALA A 2 -0.33 27.79 0.96
C ALA A 2 -1.78 27.39 0.58
N GLY A 3 -2.47 28.23 -0.21
CA GLY A 3 -3.85 27.94 -0.67
C GLY A 3 -3.97 26.79 -1.68
N GLU A 4 -2.97 26.60 -2.56
CA GLU A 4 -2.98 25.49 -3.52
C GLU A 4 -2.67 24.15 -2.86
N LEU A 5 -1.75 24.14 -1.90
CA LEU A 5 -1.45 22.97 -1.08
C LEU A 5 -2.68 22.50 -0.30
N LEU A 6 -3.44 23.43 0.29
CA LEU A 6 -4.67 23.13 1.04
C LEU A 6 -5.77 22.54 0.12
N ASN A 7 -5.90 23.09 -1.09
CA ASN A 7 -6.92 22.64 -2.05
C ASN A 7 -6.60 21.26 -2.65
N GLN A 8 -5.31 20.87 -2.71
CA GLN A 8 -4.88 19.54 -3.15
C GLN A 8 -4.93 18.49 -2.02
N THR A 9 -4.72 18.88 -0.76
CA THR A 9 -4.72 17.95 0.38
C THR A 9 -6.11 17.58 0.87
N LEU A 10 -7.09 18.49 0.78
CA LEU A 10 -8.49 18.22 1.14
C LEU A 10 -9.10 17.03 0.40
N PRO A 11 -9.07 16.95 -0.95
CA PRO A 11 -9.63 15.80 -1.66
C PRO A 11 -8.89 14.50 -1.32
N LEU A 12 -7.59 14.56 -1.04
CA LEU A 12 -6.80 13.40 -0.60
C LEU A 12 -7.18 12.90 0.80
N LEU A 13 -7.51 13.80 1.72
CA LEU A 13 -8.02 13.43 3.04
C LEU A 13 -9.39 12.75 2.93
N VAL A 14 -10.27 13.29 2.09
CA VAL A 14 -11.60 12.73 1.86
C VAL A 14 -11.51 11.35 1.20
N THR A 15 -10.67 11.17 0.18
CA THR A 15 -10.50 9.87 -0.48
C THR A 15 -9.88 8.84 0.45
N SER A 16 -8.92 9.22 1.29
CA SER A 16 -8.34 8.35 2.30
C SER A 16 -9.36 7.95 3.36
N PHE A 17 -10.19 8.88 3.83
CA PHE A 17 -11.26 8.57 4.78
C PHE A 17 -12.30 7.61 4.19
N LEU A 18 -12.71 7.86 2.94
CA LEU A 18 -13.62 6.97 2.21
C LEU A 18 -12.99 5.59 1.99
N ALA A 19 -11.71 5.52 1.62
CA ALA A 19 -11.00 4.25 1.44
C ALA A 19 -10.99 3.44 2.74
N VAL A 20 -10.68 4.08 3.87
CA VAL A 20 -10.71 3.44 5.20
C VAL A 20 -12.12 2.96 5.55
N ALA A 21 -13.14 3.80 5.36
CA ALA A 21 -14.52 3.44 5.63
C ALA A 21 -14.96 2.23 4.79
N ILE A 22 -14.58 2.19 3.50
CA ILE A 22 -14.86 1.06 2.61
C ILE A 22 -14.08 -0.18 3.06
N GLY A 23 -12.82 -0.06 3.47
CA GLY A 23 -12.01 -1.18 3.98
C GLY A 23 -12.57 -1.79 5.27
N VAL A 24 -12.96 -0.95 6.23
CA VAL A 24 -13.62 -1.39 7.47
C VAL A 24 -14.97 -2.03 7.17
N TYR A 25 -15.75 -1.44 6.26
CA TYR A 25 -17.04 -1.98 5.86
C TYR A 25 -16.92 -3.32 5.12
N ALA A 26 -15.90 -3.46 4.25
CA ALA A 26 -15.58 -4.71 3.56
C ALA A 26 -15.16 -5.81 4.53
N LEU A 27 -14.37 -5.48 5.56
CA LEU A 27 -14.05 -6.37 6.68
C LEU A 27 -15.30 -6.83 7.43
N TYR A 28 -16.19 -5.91 7.75
CA TYR A 28 -17.38 -6.20 8.55
C TYR A 28 -18.38 -7.10 7.81
N ARG A 29 -18.66 -6.81 6.53
CA ARG A 29 -19.67 -7.58 5.77
C ARG A 29 -19.11 -8.78 5.00
N ARG A 30 -17.79 -9.01 4.95
CA ARG A 30 -17.15 -10.06 4.11
C ARG A 30 -17.73 -10.08 2.68
N LEU A 31 -17.85 -8.90 2.07
CA LEU A 31 -18.70 -8.64 0.90
C LEU A 31 -18.35 -9.41 -0.37
N PHE A 32 -17.14 -9.97 -0.48
CA PHE A 32 -16.65 -10.54 -1.73
C PHE A 32 -16.71 -12.07 -1.74
N SER A 33 -17.25 -12.62 -2.83
CA SER A 33 -17.21 -14.04 -3.19
C SER A 33 -15.75 -14.44 -3.48
N GLY A 34 -15.01 -14.69 -2.40
CA GLY A 34 -13.58 -15.00 -2.40
C GLY A 34 -12.92 -14.49 -1.11
N LYS A 35 -13.45 -15.02 0.02
CA LYS A 35 -13.68 -14.33 1.30
C LYS A 35 -12.47 -13.65 1.98
N THR A 36 -11.25 -13.84 1.49
CA THR A 36 -10.02 -13.31 2.10
C THR A 36 -9.19 -12.43 1.16
N SER A 37 -9.08 -12.75 -0.13
CA SER A 37 -8.23 -12.03 -1.09
C SER A 37 -8.82 -10.66 -1.48
N GLY A 38 -10.13 -10.60 -1.72
CA GLY A 38 -10.82 -9.33 -2.01
C GLY A 38 -10.77 -8.36 -0.83
N THR A 39 -10.95 -8.86 0.39
CA THR A 39 -10.83 -8.06 1.62
C THR A 39 -9.39 -7.56 1.82
N ALA A 40 -8.39 -8.41 1.58
CA ALA A 40 -6.98 -8.04 1.65
C ALA A 40 -6.61 -6.96 0.63
N LEU A 41 -7.16 -7.04 -0.59
CA LEU A 41 -6.98 -6.00 -1.62
C LEU A 41 -7.52 -4.65 -1.15
N VAL A 42 -8.77 -4.60 -0.68
CA VAL A 42 -9.39 -3.33 -0.22
C VAL A 42 -8.63 -2.76 0.98
N LEU A 43 -8.15 -3.61 1.90
CA LEU A 43 -7.32 -3.17 3.02
C LEU A 43 -5.97 -2.61 2.56
N ALA A 44 -5.29 -3.30 1.64
CA ALA A 44 -4.03 -2.81 1.07
C ALA A 44 -4.22 -1.43 0.42
N THR A 45 -5.31 -1.23 -0.34
CA THR A 45 -5.63 0.07 -0.95
C THR A 45 -5.96 1.14 0.09
N SER A 46 -6.59 0.76 1.21
CA SER A 46 -6.89 1.69 2.30
C SER A 46 -5.60 2.18 2.98
N VAL A 47 -4.69 1.25 3.32
CA VAL A 47 -3.39 1.58 3.93
C VAL A 47 -2.52 2.36 2.94
N TRP A 48 -2.58 2.05 1.65
CA TRP A 48 -1.91 2.81 0.60
C TRP A 48 -2.38 4.28 0.58
N SER A 49 -3.69 4.51 0.68
CA SER A 49 -4.27 5.86 0.65
C SER A 49 -3.83 6.67 1.87
N ILE A 50 -3.86 6.06 3.08
CA ILE A 50 -3.32 6.68 4.30
C ILE A 50 -1.84 7.03 4.11
N SER A 51 -1.04 6.09 3.62
CA SER A 51 0.41 6.28 3.43
C SER A 51 0.69 7.43 2.46
N TYR A 52 -0.09 7.55 1.40
CA TYR A 52 0.03 8.64 0.45
C TYR A 52 -0.30 10.00 1.09
N THR A 53 -1.42 10.11 1.82
CA THR A 53 -1.79 11.36 2.51
C THR A 53 -0.75 11.73 3.56
N MET A 54 -0.32 10.78 4.38
CA MET A 54 0.67 11.03 5.43
C MET A 54 2.04 11.42 4.87
N GLY A 55 2.44 10.84 3.74
CA GLY A 55 3.65 11.25 3.01
C GLY A 55 3.58 12.68 2.47
N MET A 56 2.39 13.16 2.11
CA MET A 56 2.19 14.54 1.66
C MET A 56 2.16 15.55 2.82
N VAL A 57 1.62 15.17 3.97
CA VAL A 57 1.53 16.04 5.16
C VAL A 57 2.85 16.09 5.93
N SER A 58 3.65 15.02 5.89
CA SER A 58 4.94 14.97 6.57
C SER A 58 5.89 16.02 6.01
N THR A 59 6.48 16.85 6.86
CA THR A 59 7.48 17.85 6.46
C THR A 59 8.90 17.30 6.53
N GLU A 60 9.16 16.43 7.50
CA GLU A 60 10.45 15.80 7.72
C GLU A 60 10.72 14.64 6.75
N LEU A 61 11.96 14.59 6.24
CA LEU A 61 12.40 13.61 5.25
C LEU A 61 12.28 12.16 5.75
N GLN A 62 12.54 11.93 7.03
CA GLN A 62 12.47 10.59 7.63
C GLN A 62 11.05 10.01 7.54
N TYR A 63 10.04 10.80 7.91
CA TYR A 63 8.65 10.38 7.83
C TYR A 63 8.16 10.25 6.39
N LYS A 64 8.58 11.13 5.48
CA LYS A 64 8.27 10.99 4.04
C LYS A 64 8.79 9.66 3.48
N SER A 65 10.03 9.30 3.79
CA SER A 65 10.63 8.04 3.33
C SER A 65 9.94 6.82 3.93
N PHE A 66 9.57 6.87 5.21
CA PHE A 66 8.77 5.81 5.84
C PHE A 66 7.45 5.58 5.09
N TRP A 67 6.65 6.63 4.92
CA TRP A 67 5.35 6.54 4.24
C TRP A 67 5.47 6.14 2.77
N PHE A 68 6.54 6.55 2.09
CA PHE A 68 6.85 6.07 0.75
C PHE A 68 7.10 4.57 0.72
N LEU A 69 7.94 4.04 1.62
CA LEU A 69 8.19 2.60 1.72
C LEU A 69 6.90 1.84 2.05
N THR A 70 6.07 2.37 2.96
CA THR A 70 4.75 1.79 3.29
C THR A 70 3.85 1.76 2.05
N LYS A 71 3.83 2.81 1.24
CA LYS A 71 3.09 2.87 -0.01
C LYS A 71 3.53 1.77 -0.99
N VAL A 72 4.84 1.64 -1.22
CA VAL A 72 5.40 0.61 -2.13
C VAL A 72 5.10 -0.80 -1.61
N ALA A 73 5.17 -1.02 -0.30
CA ALA A 73 4.74 -2.27 0.33
C ALA A 73 3.25 -2.57 0.10
N CYS A 74 2.39 -1.56 0.15
CA CYS A 74 0.96 -1.74 -0.15
C CYS A 74 0.71 -2.04 -1.63
N ASP A 75 1.47 -1.45 -2.56
CA ASP A 75 1.34 -1.73 -4.01
C ASP A 75 1.65 -3.19 -4.34
N THR A 76 2.70 -3.74 -3.72
CA THR A 76 3.05 -5.16 -3.89
C THR A 76 1.97 -6.07 -3.28
N LEU A 77 1.48 -5.76 -2.07
CA LEU A 77 0.41 -6.51 -1.42
C LEU A 77 -0.91 -6.46 -2.22
N ALA A 78 -1.26 -5.28 -2.75
CA ALA A 78 -2.44 -5.10 -3.58
C ALA A 78 -2.34 -5.92 -4.87
N SER A 79 -1.18 -5.90 -5.55
CA SER A 79 -0.97 -6.67 -6.78
C SER A 79 -1.10 -8.19 -6.54
N THR A 80 -0.51 -8.70 -5.46
CA THR A 80 -0.63 -10.13 -5.10
C THR A 80 -2.07 -10.48 -4.72
N SER A 81 -2.75 -9.62 -3.96
CA SER A 81 -4.14 -9.84 -3.52
C SER A 81 -5.11 -9.80 -4.71
N LEU A 82 -4.88 -8.90 -5.68
CA LEU A 82 -5.64 -8.81 -6.92
C LEU A 82 -5.48 -10.08 -7.75
N LEU A 83 -4.25 -10.59 -7.91
CA LEU A 83 -4.00 -11.84 -8.63
C LEU A 83 -4.75 -13.01 -7.98
N LEU A 84 -4.66 -13.15 -6.66
CA LEU A 84 -5.37 -14.19 -5.92
C LEU A 84 -6.89 -14.03 -6.02
N TYR A 85 -7.40 -12.80 -6.01
CA TYR A 85 -8.82 -12.51 -6.18
C TYR A 85 -9.33 -12.89 -7.57
N VAL A 86 -8.58 -12.54 -8.63
CA VAL A 86 -8.94 -12.90 -10.01
C VAL A 86 -8.95 -14.42 -10.22
N MET A 87 -7.97 -15.13 -9.64
CA MET A 87 -7.93 -16.60 -9.71
C MET A 87 -9.12 -17.25 -8.99
N ASP A 88 -9.50 -16.73 -7.82
CA ASP A 88 -10.66 -17.20 -7.07
C ASP A 88 -11.97 -16.92 -7.82
N PHE A 89 -12.07 -15.73 -8.42
CA PHE A 89 -13.20 -15.31 -9.25
C PHE A 89 -13.37 -16.20 -10.51
N LEU A 90 -12.28 -16.55 -11.17
CA LEU A 90 -12.29 -17.39 -12.38
C LEU A 90 -12.53 -18.88 -12.09
N LYS A 91 -12.63 -19.29 -10.82
CA LYS A 91 -12.74 -20.70 -10.38
C LYS A 91 -11.66 -21.61 -11.00
N THR A 92 -10.52 -21.05 -11.39
CA THR A 92 -9.38 -21.83 -11.85
C THR A 92 -8.95 -22.70 -10.68
N LYS A 93 -8.92 -24.03 -10.89
CA LYS A 93 -8.64 -25.08 -9.90
C LYS A 93 -7.83 -24.55 -8.70
N GLU A 94 -8.39 -24.71 -7.50
CA GLU A 94 -7.82 -24.20 -6.26
C GLU A 94 -6.30 -24.35 -6.26
N LEU A 95 -5.60 -23.22 -6.24
CA LEU A 95 -4.16 -23.21 -6.05
C LEU A 95 -3.85 -23.97 -4.77
N ASP A 96 -3.15 -25.08 -4.94
CA ASP A 96 -2.65 -25.93 -3.87
C ASP A 96 -1.98 -25.04 -2.79
N LEU A 97 -2.19 -25.35 -1.51
CA LEU A 97 -1.85 -24.44 -0.40
C LEU A 97 -0.37 -24.03 -0.43
N LYS A 98 0.48 -24.94 -0.94
CA LYS A 98 1.92 -24.72 -1.20
C LYS A 98 2.19 -23.61 -2.23
N ARG A 99 1.40 -23.55 -3.32
CA ARG A 99 1.55 -22.53 -4.37
C ARG A 99 1.04 -21.17 -3.91
N LYS A 100 -0.02 -21.13 -3.09
CA LYS A 100 -0.44 -19.90 -2.40
C LYS A 100 0.68 -19.38 -1.50
N LEU A 101 1.33 -20.26 -0.73
CA LEU A 101 2.45 -19.88 0.13
C LEU A 101 3.66 -19.38 -0.67
N LEU A 102 3.92 -19.98 -1.84
CA LEU A 102 4.97 -19.52 -2.74
C LEU A 102 4.72 -18.10 -3.27
N LEU A 103 3.47 -17.68 -3.46
CA LEU A 103 3.09 -16.31 -3.84
C LEU A 103 3.34 -15.28 -2.73
N TRP A 104 3.38 -15.70 -1.47
CA TRP A 104 3.75 -14.84 -0.35
C TRP A 104 5.27 -14.62 -0.25
N LEU A 105 6.07 -15.49 -0.85
CA LEU A 105 7.52 -15.46 -0.73
C LEU A 105 8.15 -14.23 -1.43
N PRO A 106 7.74 -13.84 -2.66
CA PRO A 106 8.14 -12.57 -3.26
C PRO A 106 7.69 -11.36 -2.44
N LEU A 107 6.52 -11.45 -1.79
CA LEU A 107 5.99 -10.36 -0.97
C LEU A 107 6.83 -10.15 0.29
N LEU A 108 7.14 -11.23 1.01
CA LEU A 108 8.01 -11.20 2.18
C LEU A 108 9.41 -10.73 1.80
N PHE A 109 9.92 -11.17 0.65
CA PHE A 109 11.21 -10.71 0.14
C PHE A 109 11.18 -9.22 -0.20
N ALA A 110 10.15 -8.73 -0.89
CA ALA A 110 9.99 -7.31 -1.21
C ALA A 110 9.88 -6.45 0.06
N LEU A 111 9.11 -6.89 1.06
CA LEU A 111 9.00 -6.22 2.36
C LEU A 111 10.34 -6.20 3.08
N ALA A 112 11.01 -7.35 3.21
CA ALA A 112 12.32 -7.44 3.83
C ALA A 112 13.33 -6.54 3.11
N PHE A 113 13.33 -6.53 1.78
CA PHE A 113 14.20 -5.70 0.96
C PHE A 113 13.92 -4.21 1.14
N LEU A 114 12.66 -3.79 1.11
CA LEU A 114 12.26 -2.39 1.33
C LEU A 114 12.67 -1.88 2.72
N PHE A 115 12.49 -2.68 3.77
CA PHE A 115 12.82 -2.27 5.14
C PHE A 115 14.30 -2.43 5.49
N THR A 116 15.03 -3.32 4.81
CA THR A 116 16.50 -3.41 4.93
C THR A 116 17.23 -2.41 4.04
N ASN A 117 16.52 -1.51 3.38
CA ASN A 117 17.10 -0.52 2.48
C ASN A 117 18.18 0.36 3.13
N TYR A 118 18.18 0.55 4.45
CA TYR A 118 19.26 1.23 5.14
C TYR A 118 20.61 0.51 5.05
N LEU A 119 20.62 -0.81 4.84
CA LEU A 119 21.82 -1.65 4.73
C LEU A 119 22.42 -1.66 3.32
N HIS A 120 21.57 -1.67 2.29
CA HIS A 120 22.00 -1.86 0.90
C HIS A 120 21.82 -0.65 0.00
N GLN A 121 21.08 0.39 0.45
CA GLN A 121 20.90 1.67 -0.24
C GLN A 121 20.39 1.56 -1.68
N MET A 122 19.74 0.44 -2.05
CA MET A 122 19.31 0.19 -3.43
C MET A 122 18.01 0.90 -3.82
N VAL A 123 17.14 1.20 -2.86
CA VAL A 123 15.88 1.95 -3.08
C VAL A 123 16.10 3.45 -2.90
N PHE A 124 16.98 3.84 -1.97
CA PHE A 124 17.37 5.23 -1.75
C PHE A 124 18.90 5.32 -1.64
N THR A 125 19.56 5.73 -2.72
CA THR A 125 21.02 5.87 -2.81
C THR A 125 21.56 7.10 -2.10
N SER A 126 20.79 8.19 -2.05
CA SER A 126 21.08 9.34 -1.18
C SER A 126 19.80 10.13 -0.91
N MET A 127 19.39 10.22 0.35
CA MET A 127 18.30 11.10 0.77
C MET A 127 18.87 12.52 0.92
N ARG A 128 19.04 13.25 -0.19
CA ARG A 128 19.39 14.68 -0.16
C ARG A 128 18.13 15.51 -0.30
N VAL A 129 17.86 16.37 0.67
CA VAL A 129 16.88 17.45 0.53
C VAL A 129 17.49 18.46 -0.43
N ASP A 130 16.84 18.72 -1.56
CA ASP A 130 17.24 19.84 -2.43
C ASP A 130 16.92 21.15 -1.67
N PRO A 131 17.92 21.99 -1.36
CA PRO A 131 17.71 23.24 -0.63
C PRO A 131 16.81 24.24 -1.36
N ARG A 132 16.46 24.00 -2.63
CA ARG A 132 15.54 24.87 -3.41
C ARG A 132 14.07 24.73 -3.01
N ASN A 133 13.71 23.71 -2.23
CA ASN A 133 12.32 23.43 -1.82
C ASN A 133 12.13 23.42 -0.28
N ALA A 134 13.07 24.00 0.49
CA ALA A 134 12.99 24.13 1.95
C ALA A 134 12.36 25.47 2.37
#